data_AF-B6IU90-F1
#
_entry.id   AF-B6IU90-F1
#
_cell.length_a   1.000
_cell.length_b   1.000
_cell.length_c   1.000
_cell.angle_alpha   90.00
_cell.angle_beta   90.00
_cell.angle_gamma   90.00
#
_symmetry.space_group_name_H-M   'P 1'
#
loop_
_entity.id
_entity.type
_entity.pdbx_description
1 polymer ?
#
loop_
_entity_poly.entity_id
_entity_poly.type
_entity_poly.pdbx_seq_one_letter_code
_entity_poly.pdbx_strand_id
1 'polypeptide(L)'
;MRHDLLNHLNAIMGYALLLVEDLPEGPERDFARRIRQAAGEALTLADGLPRERGRTCPRLLLVDPAGDALATALEQRGWEVTPAATAAEAATALKAAPGAWQVVLAAPRQARSAALAKVLGGTPLAERCDGEAEDALAARLTELLSRKG
;
A
#
# COMPACT_ATOMS: atom_id res chain seq x y z
N MET A 1 -3.26 10.57 2.34
CA MET A 1 -4.57 10.24 2.96
C MET A 1 -4.76 10.83 4.36
N ARG A 2 -4.00 10.46 5.42
CA ARG A 2 -4.17 11.09 6.76
C ARG A 2 -3.92 12.60 6.76
N HIS A 3 -2.88 13.07 6.06
CA HIS A 3 -2.58 14.49 5.93
C HIS A 3 -3.72 15.25 5.26
N ASP A 4 -4.23 14.72 4.15
CA ASP A 4 -5.35 15.33 3.41
C ASP A 4 -6.62 15.34 4.26
N LEU A 5 -6.93 14.24 4.95
CA LEU A 5 -8.06 14.16 5.87
C LEU A 5 -7.95 15.22 6.98
N LEU A 6 -6.78 15.35 7.62
CA LEU A 6 -6.56 16.37 8.65
C LEU A 6 -6.68 17.79 8.10
N ASN A 7 -6.19 18.05 6.89
CA ASN A 7 -6.37 19.36 6.25
C ASN A 7 -7.86 19.68 6.03
N HIS A 8 -8.65 18.72 5.53
CA HIS A 8 -10.09 18.93 5.32
C HIS A 8 -10.83 19.12 6.65
N LEU A 9 -10.52 18.31 7.68
CA LEU A 9 -11.12 18.45 9.01
C LEU A 9 -10.79 19.78 9.66
N ASN A 10 -9.54 20.25 9.54
CA ASN A 10 -9.12 21.56 10.03
C ASN A 10 -9.85 22.70 9.29
N ALA A 11 -10.05 22.59 7.98
CA ALA A 11 -10.80 23.57 7.21
C ALA A 11 -12.28 23.63 7.64
N ILE A 12 -12.92 22.48 7.83
CA ILE A 12 -14.31 22.38 8.32
C ILE A 12 -14.43 22.98 9.72
N MET A 13 -13.48 22.67 10.61
CA MET A 13 -13.42 23.22 11.97
C MET A 13 -13.31 24.75 11.95
N GLY A 14 -12.35 25.28 11.17
CA GLY A 14 -12.13 26.73 11.07
C GLY A 14 -13.34 27.46 10.50
N TYR A 15 -13.97 26.91 9.46
CA TYR A 15 -15.18 27.49 8.88
C TYR A 15 -16.37 27.46 9.86
N ALA A 16 -16.56 26.34 10.56
CA ALA A 16 -17.61 26.25 11.57
C ALA A 16 -17.38 27.22 12.75
N LEU A 17 -16.12 27.49 13.11
CA LEU A 17 -15.80 28.50 14.13
C LEU A 17 -16.21 29.90 13.67
N LEU A 18 -15.86 30.30 12.44
CA LEU A 18 -16.27 31.59 11.86
C LEU A 18 -17.80 31.75 11.86
N LEU A 19 -18.53 30.71 11.44
CA LEU A 19 -19.99 30.73 11.46
C LEU A 19 -20.57 30.90 12.87
N VAL A 20 -19.95 30.30 13.90
CA VAL A 20 -20.40 30.46 15.28
C VAL A 20 -20.16 31.88 15.81
N GLU A 21 -19.13 32.56 15.33
CA GLU A 21 -18.79 33.94 15.69
C GLU A 21 -19.68 34.96 14.98
N ASP A 22 -19.94 34.74 13.68
CA ASP A 22 -20.65 35.70 12.82
C ASP A 22 -22.18 35.58 12.89
N LEU A 23 -22.73 34.39 13.19
CA LEU A 23 -24.18 34.18 13.23
C LEU A 23 -24.80 34.68 14.54
N PRO A 24 -25.98 35.34 14.47
CA PRO A 24 -26.75 35.68 15.66
C PRO A 24 -27.25 34.42 16.37
N GLU A 25 -27.68 34.54 17.62
CA GLU A 25 -28.28 33.41 18.33
C GLU A 25 -29.53 32.90 17.59
N GLY A 26 -29.60 31.57 17.43
CA GLY A 26 -30.64 30.95 16.62
C GLY A 26 -30.24 29.57 16.10
N PRO A 27 -31.15 28.90 15.38
CA PRO A 27 -30.97 27.52 14.92
C PRO A 27 -29.77 27.35 13.98
N GLU A 28 -29.42 28.38 13.20
CA GLU A 28 -28.26 28.39 12.30
C GLU A 28 -26.94 28.37 13.08
N ARG A 29 -26.85 29.18 14.15
CA ARG A 29 -25.68 29.19 15.04
C ARG A 29 -25.56 27.88 15.81
N ASP A 30 -26.67 27.28 16.21
CA ASP A 30 -26.67 25.97 16.86
C ASP A 30 -26.26 24.85 15.89
N PHE A 31 -26.64 24.95 14.61
CA PHE A 31 -26.14 24.03 13.58
C PHE A 31 -24.63 24.18 13.38
N ALA A 32 -24.11 25.42 13.30
CA ALA A 32 -22.67 25.67 13.22
C ALA A 32 -21.91 25.11 14.43
N ARG A 33 -22.47 25.23 15.65
CA ARG A 33 -21.91 24.62 16.87
C ARG A 33 -21.82 23.09 16.76
N ARG A 34 -22.85 22.43 16.21
CA ARG A 34 -22.85 20.97 15.99
C ARG A 34 -21.79 20.54 14.99
N ILE A 35 -21.63 21.27 13.88
CA ILE A 35 -20.55 21.02 12.90
C ILE A 35 -19.19 21.14 13.59
N ARG A 36 -18.98 22.21 14.35
CA ARG A 36 -17.72 22.45 15.08
C ARG A 36 -17.41 21.31 16.06
N GLN A 37 -18.41 20.87 16.82
CA GLN A 37 -18.27 19.75 17.75
C GLN A 37 -17.89 18.46 17.01
N ALA A 38 -18.63 18.10 15.96
CA ALA A 38 -18.35 16.91 15.17
C ALA A 38 -16.96 16.93 14.52
N ALA A 39 -16.51 18.09 14.03
CA ALA A 39 -15.16 18.25 13.49
C ALA A 39 -14.08 18.04 14.57
N GLY A 40 -14.34 18.45 15.81
CA GLY A 40 -13.39 18.30 16.93
C GLY A 40 -13.28 16.86 17.40
N GLU A 41 -14.41 16.16 17.46
CA GLU A 41 -14.45 14.72 17.72
C GLU A 41 -13.72 13.95 16.62
N ALA A 42 -13.96 14.30 15.34
CA ALA A 42 -13.26 13.71 14.20
C ALA A 42 -11.74 13.96 14.22
N LEU A 43 -11.29 15.16 14.61
CA LEU A 43 -9.87 15.46 14.78
C LEU A 43 -9.24 14.62 15.89
N THR A 44 -9.95 14.47 17.02
CA THR A 44 -9.50 13.64 18.15
C THR A 44 -9.34 12.18 17.72
N LEU A 45 -10.30 11.65 16.96
CA LEU A 45 -10.22 10.31 16.38
C LEU A 45 -9.06 10.20 15.38
N ALA A 46 -8.88 11.19 14.51
CA ALA A 46 -7.81 11.23 13.52
C ALA A 46 -6.41 11.32 14.15
N ASP A 47 -6.29 11.93 15.34
CA ASP A 47 -5.07 11.94 16.15
C ASP A 47 -4.79 10.62 16.84
N GLY A 48 -5.84 9.88 17.20
CA GLY A 48 -5.74 8.50 17.70
C GLY A 48 -5.41 7.46 16.60
N LEU A 49 -5.60 7.80 15.32
CA LEU A 49 -5.20 6.92 14.23
C LEU A 49 -3.68 6.68 14.30
N PRO A 50 -3.22 5.42 14.28
CA PRO A 50 -1.80 5.12 14.25
C PRO A 50 -1.17 5.90 13.09
N ARG A 51 -0.11 6.67 13.39
CA ARG A 51 0.70 7.30 12.35
C ARG A 51 1.16 6.19 11.43
N GLU A 52 0.60 6.12 10.22
CA GLU A 52 1.15 5.29 9.15
C GLU A 52 2.55 5.82 8.87
N ARG A 53 3.53 5.29 9.61
CA ARG A 53 4.94 5.38 9.23
C ARG A 53 5.04 4.58 7.95
N GLY A 54 4.94 5.29 6.81
CA GLY A 54 5.23 4.79 5.47
C GLY A 54 5.09 3.28 5.31
N ARG A 55 3.85 2.74 5.42
CA ARG A 55 3.57 1.44 4.82
C ARG A 55 3.62 1.68 3.32
N THR A 56 4.82 1.70 2.75
CA THR A 56 4.98 1.31 1.35
C THR A 56 4.38 -0.09 1.29
N CYS A 57 3.22 -0.25 0.64
CA CYS A 57 2.75 -1.57 0.28
C CYS A 57 3.94 -2.32 -0.32
N PRO A 58 4.31 -3.49 0.21
CA PRO A 58 5.47 -4.19 -0.31
C PRO A 58 5.22 -4.50 -1.78
N ARG A 59 6.14 -4.05 -2.64
CA ARG A 59 6.04 -4.17 -4.09
C ARG A 59 6.68 -5.46 -4.54
N LEU A 60 5.91 -6.26 -5.25
CA LEU A 60 6.26 -7.58 -5.77
C LEU A 60 6.22 -7.57 -7.29
N LEU A 61 7.27 -8.08 -7.92
CA LEU A 61 7.24 -8.42 -9.34
C LEU A 61 6.89 -9.91 -9.48
N LEU A 62 5.72 -10.24 -10.03
CA LEU A 62 5.25 -11.60 -10.24
C LEU A 62 5.58 -12.07 -11.66
N VAL A 63 6.45 -13.06 -11.79
CA VAL A 63 6.88 -13.65 -13.06
C VAL A 63 6.18 -14.99 -13.26
N ASP A 64 4.91 -14.93 -13.65
CA ASP A 64 4.07 -16.10 -13.88
C ASP A 64 3.03 -15.79 -14.98
N PRO A 65 3.08 -16.45 -16.15
CA PRO A 65 2.13 -16.22 -17.23
C PRO A 65 0.69 -16.67 -16.88
N ALA A 66 0.48 -17.47 -15.84
CA ALA A 66 -0.84 -17.88 -15.36
C ALA A 66 -1.18 -17.25 -13.99
N GLY A 67 -0.49 -16.17 -13.63
CA GLY A 67 -0.46 -15.61 -12.27
C GLY A 67 -1.61 -14.70 -11.86
N ASP A 68 -2.60 -14.42 -12.72
CA ASP A 68 -3.61 -13.36 -12.46
C ASP A 68 -4.41 -13.56 -11.17
N ALA A 69 -4.84 -14.79 -10.90
CA ALA A 69 -5.55 -15.13 -9.67
C ALA A 69 -4.66 -14.91 -8.43
N LEU A 70 -3.38 -15.25 -8.54
CA LEU A 70 -2.41 -15.07 -7.47
C LEU A 70 -2.06 -13.59 -7.25
N ALA A 71 -1.96 -12.80 -8.33
CA ALA A 71 -1.76 -11.36 -8.23
C ALA A 71 -2.91 -10.72 -7.44
N THR A 72 -4.15 -11.03 -7.83
CA THR A 72 -5.36 -10.55 -7.15
C THR A 72 -5.37 -10.94 -5.67
N ALA A 73 -5.04 -12.20 -5.37
CA ALA A 73 -4.98 -12.72 -4.01
C ALA A 73 -3.95 -11.99 -3.13
N LEU A 74 -2.78 -11.66 -3.69
CA LEU A 74 -1.73 -10.94 -2.97
C LEU A 74 -2.07 -9.45 -2.79
N GLU A 75 -2.70 -8.83 -3.78
CA GLU A 75 -3.20 -7.45 -3.70
C GLU A 75 -4.26 -7.29 -2.59
N GLN A 76 -5.19 -8.24 -2.48
CA GLN A 76 -6.17 -8.28 -1.39
C GLN A 76 -5.51 -8.38 0.00
N ARG A 77 -4.27 -8.87 0.05
CA ARG A 77 -3.46 -9.00 1.27
C ARG A 77 -2.50 -7.81 1.47
N GLY A 78 -2.63 -6.76 0.67
CA GLY A 78 -1.91 -5.50 0.82
C GLY A 78 -0.57 -5.42 0.09
N TRP A 79 -0.29 -6.34 -0.83
CA TRP A 79 0.86 -6.25 -1.73
C TRP A 79 0.54 -5.36 -2.93
N GLU A 80 1.54 -4.66 -3.45
CA GLU A 80 1.44 -4.02 -4.77
C GLU A 80 2.12 -4.95 -5.78
N VAL A 81 1.34 -5.61 -6.62
CA VAL A 81 1.84 -6.64 -7.53
C VAL A 81 1.98 -6.08 -8.95
N THR A 82 3.15 -6.25 -9.55
CA THR A 82 3.35 -6.01 -10.97
C THR A 82 3.50 -7.37 -11.66
N PRO A 83 2.55 -7.78 -12.53
CA PRO A 83 2.69 -9.01 -13.29
C PRO A 83 3.70 -8.84 -14.44
N ALA A 84 4.43 -9.90 -14.74
CA ALA A 84 5.27 -10.05 -15.91
C ALA A 84 5.07 -11.46 -16.49
N ALA A 85 4.74 -11.54 -17.77
CA ALA A 85 4.44 -12.82 -18.42
C ALA A 85 5.69 -13.70 -18.58
N THR A 86 6.88 -13.09 -18.65
CA THR A 86 8.15 -13.80 -18.89
C THR A 86 9.31 -13.27 -18.06
N ALA A 87 10.33 -14.11 -17.82
CA ALA A 87 11.58 -13.68 -17.21
C ALA A 87 12.32 -12.57 -17.98
N ALA A 88 12.14 -12.49 -19.31
CA ALA A 88 12.77 -11.45 -20.13
C ALA A 88 12.11 -10.08 -19.93
N GLU A 89 10.78 -10.06 -19.84
CA GLU A 89 10.00 -8.87 -19.50
C GLU A 89 10.34 -8.38 -18.10
N ALA A 90 10.30 -9.29 -17.11
CA ALA A 90 10.68 -8.99 -15.74
C ALA A 90 12.12 -8.44 -15.66
N ALA A 91 13.04 -8.99 -16.44
CA ALA A 91 14.41 -8.51 -16.47
C ALA A 91 14.55 -7.13 -17.10
N THR A 92 13.74 -6.80 -18.11
CA THR A 92 13.67 -5.44 -18.68
C THR A 92 13.13 -4.45 -17.65
N ALA A 93 12.07 -4.81 -16.93
CA ALA A 93 11.49 -3.99 -15.88
C ALA A 93 12.49 -3.68 -14.75
N LEU A 94 13.20 -4.71 -14.25
CA LEU A 94 14.24 -4.57 -13.22
C LEU A 94 15.41 -3.68 -13.66
N LYS A 95 15.81 -3.76 -14.94
CA LYS A 95 16.85 -2.88 -15.49
C LYS A 95 16.39 -1.42 -15.61
N ALA A 96 15.13 -1.22 -16.01
CA ALA A 96 14.56 0.12 -16.20
C ALA A 96 14.36 0.85 -14.86
N ALA A 97 13.97 0.12 -13.81
CA ALA A 97 13.74 0.69 -12.48
C ALA A 97 14.35 -0.18 -11.36
N PRO A 98 15.68 -0.13 -11.18
CA PRO A 98 16.34 -0.84 -10.09
C PRO A 98 15.80 -0.39 -8.73
N GLY A 99 15.44 -1.34 -7.85
CA GLY A 99 14.90 -1.05 -6.51
C GLY A 99 13.42 -0.65 -6.47
N ALA A 100 12.72 -0.65 -7.61
CA ALA A 100 11.28 -0.44 -7.63
C ALA A 100 10.49 -1.58 -6.97
N TRP A 101 11.02 -2.80 -6.96
CA TRP A 101 10.42 -3.95 -6.26
C TRP A 101 11.32 -4.41 -5.13
N GLN A 102 10.71 -4.77 -4.00
CA GLN A 102 11.45 -5.31 -2.86
C GLN A 102 11.64 -6.83 -2.95
N VAL A 103 10.85 -7.52 -3.78
CA VAL A 103 10.95 -8.96 -4.01
C VAL A 103 10.44 -9.33 -5.41
N VAL A 104 11.00 -10.39 -5.98
CA VAL A 104 10.54 -11.02 -7.22
C VAL A 104 10.01 -12.41 -6.87
N LEU A 105 8.78 -12.74 -7.25
CA LEU A 105 8.23 -14.10 -7.16
C LEU A 105 8.13 -14.67 -8.57
N ALA A 106 8.71 -15.85 -8.79
CA ALA A 106 8.71 -16.47 -10.11
C ALA A 106 8.23 -17.93 -10.05
N ALA A 107 7.50 -18.36 -11.08
CA ALA A 107 7.22 -19.78 -11.28
C ALA A 107 8.54 -20.58 -11.43
N PRO A 108 8.60 -21.87 -11.03
CA PRO A 108 9.85 -22.67 -10.98
C PRO A 108 10.74 -22.57 -12.22
N ARG A 109 10.14 -22.62 -13.41
CA ARG A 109 10.85 -22.50 -14.69
C ARG A 109 11.45 -21.11 -14.90
N GLN A 110 10.72 -20.06 -14.51
CA GLN A 110 11.16 -18.67 -14.68
C GLN A 110 12.23 -18.31 -13.64
N ALA A 111 12.14 -18.84 -12.41
CA ALA A 111 13.12 -18.62 -11.34
C ALA A 111 14.55 -19.05 -11.74
N ARG A 112 14.66 -20.09 -12.56
CA ARG A 112 15.95 -20.61 -13.08
C ARG A 112 16.47 -19.88 -14.31
N SER A 113 15.79 -18.82 -14.76
CA SER A 113 16.17 -18.08 -15.96
C SER A 113 17.45 -17.28 -15.74
N ALA A 114 18.44 -17.48 -16.62
CA ALA A 114 19.67 -16.69 -16.64
C ALA A 114 19.42 -15.19 -16.87
N ALA A 115 18.29 -14.83 -17.50
CA ALA A 115 17.91 -13.43 -17.70
C ALA A 115 17.61 -12.73 -16.38
N LEU A 116 16.86 -13.38 -15.48
CA LEU A 116 16.54 -12.87 -14.15
C LEU A 116 17.78 -12.89 -13.23
N ALA A 117 18.54 -13.98 -13.24
CA ALA A 117 19.74 -14.12 -12.40
C ALA A 117 20.75 -12.97 -12.59
N LYS A 118 20.89 -12.45 -13.82
CA LYS A 118 21.81 -11.35 -14.15
C LYS A 118 21.37 -9.97 -13.63
N VAL A 119 20.08 -9.77 -13.36
CA VAL A 119 19.50 -8.45 -13.11
C VAL A 119 18.94 -8.28 -11.71
N LEU A 120 18.84 -9.36 -10.93
CA LEU A 120 18.33 -9.29 -9.56
C LEU A 120 19.14 -8.32 -8.71
N GLY A 121 20.46 -8.20 -8.91
CA GLY A 121 21.25 -7.08 -8.38
C GLY A 121 21.15 -6.88 -6.86
N GLY A 122 20.79 -7.94 -6.12
CA GLY A 122 20.51 -7.90 -4.69
C GLY A 122 19.03 -8.01 -4.32
N THR A 123 18.08 -7.76 -5.22
CA THR A 123 16.65 -8.02 -5.01
C THR A 123 16.42 -9.52 -4.76
N PRO A 124 15.73 -9.92 -3.68
CA PRO A 124 15.49 -11.31 -3.40
C PRO A 124 14.54 -11.92 -4.44
N LEU A 125 14.87 -13.15 -4.84
CA LEU A 125 14.02 -13.99 -5.66
C LEU A 125 13.39 -15.08 -4.79
N ALA A 126 12.08 -15.15 -4.79
CA ALA A 126 11.30 -16.25 -4.25
C ALA A 126 10.82 -17.15 -5.40
N GLU A 127 11.02 -18.46 -5.27
CA GLU A 127 10.39 -19.46 -6.14
C GLU A 127 9.00 -19.79 -5.61
N ARG A 128 8.02 -19.93 -6.50
CA ARG A 128 6.67 -20.43 -6.17
C ARG A 128 6.74 -21.94 -5.98
N CYS A 129 6.20 -22.45 -4.86
CA CYS A 129 6.07 -23.89 -4.66
C CYS A 129 4.72 -24.38 -5.17
N ASP A 130 4.72 -25.53 -5.86
CA ASP A 130 3.47 -26.15 -6.33
C ASP A 130 2.59 -26.55 -5.14
N GLY A 131 1.32 -26.15 -5.16
CA GLY A 131 0.37 -26.41 -4.09
C GLY A 131 0.53 -25.54 -2.83
N GLU A 132 1.42 -24.54 -2.85
CA GLU A 132 1.54 -23.57 -1.75
C GLU A 132 0.27 -22.73 -1.63
N ALA A 133 -0.32 -22.71 -0.43
CA ALA A 133 -1.46 -21.86 -0.14
C ALA A 133 -1.06 -20.38 -0.18
N GLU A 134 -1.94 -19.53 -0.69
CA GLU A 134 -1.69 -18.08 -0.85
C GLU A 134 -1.31 -17.39 0.46
N ASP A 135 -1.93 -17.80 1.57
CA ASP A 135 -1.62 -17.27 2.90
C ASP A 135 -0.21 -17.64 3.37
N ALA A 136 0.21 -18.88 3.12
CA ALA A 136 1.56 -19.35 3.45
C ALA A 136 2.61 -18.61 2.61
N LEU A 137 2.32 -18.40 1.32
CA LEU A 137 3.17 -17.62 0.43
C LEU A 137 3.29 -16.16 0.89
N ALA A 138 2.18 -15.50 1.23
CA ALA A 138 2.20 -14.12 1.70
C ALA A 138 2.99 -13.95 3.00
N ALA A 139 2.85 -14.90 3.94
CA ALA A 139 3.63 -14.92 5.18
C ALA A 139 5.13 -15.08 4.90
N ARG A 140 5.50 -16.00 4.01
CA ARG A 140 6.89 -16.24 3.60
C ARG A 140 7.52 -15.01 2.94
N LEU A 141 6.79 -14.35 2.04
CA LEU A 141 7.27 -13.12 1.40
C LEU A 141 7.51 -12.00 2.44
N THR A 142 6.62 -11.89 3.43
CA THR A 142 6.75 -10.90 4.52
C THR A 142 7.97 -11.19 5.41
N GLU A 143 8.20 -12.45 5.74
CA GLU A 143 9.40 -12.87 6.49
C GLU A 143 10.68 -12.54 5.72
N LEU A 144 10.67 -12.76 4.40
CA LEU A 144 11.81 -12.52 3.53
C LEU A 144 12.19 -11.02 3.49
N LEU A 145 11.20 -10.13 3.49
CA LEU A 145 11.42 -8.69 3.60
C LEU A 145 11.94 -8.28 4.99
N SER A 146 11.51 -8.98 6.04
CA SER A 146 11.87 -8.66 7.42
C SER A 146 13.32 -9.03 7.76
N ARG A 147 13.90 -10.01 7.06
CA ARG A 147 15.33 -10.40 7.22
C ARG A 147 16.32 -9.43 6.57
N LYS A 148 15.84 -8.43 5.82
CA LYS A 148 16.66 -7.46 5.07
C LYS A 148 16.73 -6.06 5.68
N GLY A 149 15.88 -5.75 6.67
CA GLY A 149 15.94 -4.51 7.44
C GLY A 149 16.86 -4.64 8.64
#